data_AF-A0A9P0FLJ9-F1
#
_entry.id   AF-A0A9P0FLJ9-F1
#
_cell.length_a   1.000
_cell.length_b   1.000
_cell.length_c   1.000
_cell.angle_alpha   90.00
_cell.angle_beta   90.00
_cell.angle_gamma   90.00
#
_symmetry.space_group_name_H-M   'P 1'
#
loop_
_entity.id
_entity.type
_entity.pdbx_description
1 polymer ?
#
loop_
_entity_poly.entity_id
_entity_poly.type
_entity_poly.pdbx_seq_one_letter_code
_entity_poly.pdbx_strand_id
1 'polypeptide(L)'
;MDMQLFLVTPIFALLLWKNRKIGVWVTSACILISTIFRFWANYVYNLSYVVYYGISVSQLFDVATLSYILPTHRATNYLLGVLLAYALKTINLKSEVTKRQMLLFWSIFGSVILLNWFGPYYMSYMSFKYNNLEAALYAAFGPLTWGLVGVVFVYLTEKNYGGWFADIFRWKHWKYFTKIAYSLYLVQFPVYFYNVGKRRNADEYNPSIIFYIPEVLTILILSCLLTLFVEMPFQNLHKVLFQKDKIHIEAKGMNKTIQNKTERLKQG
;
A
#
# COMPACT_ATOMS: atom_id res chain seq x y z
N MET A 1 8.64 3.77 -9.17
CA MET A 1 8.13 2.50 -9.73
C MET A 1 6.62 2.38 -9.64
N ASP A 2 6.01 2.75 -8.51
CA ASP A 2 4.55 2.76 -8.34
C ASP A 2 3.78 3.70 -9.29
N MET A 3 4.47 4.67 -9.91
CA MET A 3 3.89 5.56 -10.92
C MET A 3 3.29 4.80 -12.10
N GLN A 4 3.90 3.69 -12.54
CA GLN A 4 3.39 2.92 -13.66
C GLN A 4 2.00 2.33 -13.35
N LEU A 5 1.82 1.76 -12.16
CA LEU A 5 0.53 1.22 -11.72
C LEU A 5 -0.50 2.33 -11.50
N PHE A 6 -0.07 3.49 -11.00
CA PHE A 6 -0.92 4.66 -10.87
C PHE A 6 -1.45 5.14 -12.24
N LEU A 7 -0.61 5.17 -13.28
CA LEU A 7 -1.01 5.55 -14.64
C LEU A 7 -1.98 4.57 -15.28
N VAL A 8 -1.88 3.27 -14.96
CA VAL A 8 -2.78 2.24 -15.49
C VAL A 8 -4.12 2.18 -14.73
N THR A 9 -4.15 2.65 -13.48
CA THR A 9 -5.35 2.61 -12.61
C THR A 9 -6.61 3.24 -13.25
N PRO A 10 -6.55 4.42 -13.90
CA PRO A 10 -7.70 5.01 -14.60
C PRO A 10 -8.31 4.10 -15.68
N ILE A 11 -7.51 3.28 -16.35
CA ILE A 11 -8.00 2.35 -17.40
C ILE A 11 -8.92 1.31 -16.77
N PHE A 12 -8.50 0.71 -15.66
CA PHE A 12 -9.34 -0.23 -14.91
C PHE A 12 -10.59 0.43 -14.33
N ALA A 13 -10.46 1.66 -13.83
CA ALA A 13 -11.61 2.43 -13.33
C ALA A 13 -12.64 2.71 -14.45
N LEU A 14 -12.18 3.12 -15.64
CA LEU A 14 -13.03 3.34 -16.81
C LEU A 14 -13.69 2.05 -17.30
N LEU A 15 -12.95 0.93 -17.30
CA LEU A 15 -13.48 -0.37 -17.68
C LEU A 15 -14.61 -0.82 -16.74
N LEU A 16 -14.41 -0.68 -15.43
CA LEU A 16 -15.41 -0.95 -14.40
C LEU A 16 -16.63 -0.03 -14.52
N TRP A 17 -16.43 1.22 -14.94
CA TRP A 17 -17.53 2.15 -15.16
C TRP A 17 -18.35 1.81 -16.42
N LYS A 18 -17.69 1.48 -17.53
CA LYS A 18 -18.37 1.16 -18.80
C LYS A 18 -19.12 -0.17 -18.74
N ASN A 19 -18.51 -1.22 -18.19
CA ASN A 19 -19.17 -2.51 -18.03
C ASN A 19 -18.73 -3.21 -16.74
N ARG A 20 -19.66 -3.29 -15.77
CA ARG A 20 -19.43 -3.89 -14.46
C ARG A 20 -18.89 -5.32 -14.54
N LYS A 21 -19.52 -6.18 -15.32
CA LYS A 21 -19.18 -7.62 -15.34
C LYS A 21 -17.81 -7.84 -15.94
N ILE A 22 -17.54 -7.21 -17.08
CA ILE A 22 -16.25 -7.31 -17.78
C ILE A 22 -15.15 -6.67 -16.93
N GLY A 23 -15.38 -5.49 -16.36
CA GLY A 23 -14.38 -4.81 -15.54
C GLY A 23 -13.98 -5.60 -14.30
N VAL A 24 -14.95 -6.21 -13.60
CA VAL A 24 -14.65 -7.09 -12.45
C VAL A 24 -13.89 -8.33 -12.91
N TRP A 25 -14.31 -8.98 -14.00
CA TRP A 25 -13.63 -10.17 -14.53
C TRP A 25 -12.18 -9.88 -14.94
N VAL A 26 -11.96 -8.83 -15.73
CA VAL A 26 -10.62 -8.45 -16.21
C VAL A 26 -9.72 -8.06 -15.04
N THR A 27 -10.22 -7.27 -14.10
CA THR A 27 -9.42 -6.85 -12.94
C THR A 27 -9.05 -8.04 -12.05
N SER A 28 -10.00 -8.94 -11.78
CA SER A 28 -9.75 -10.17 -11.02
C SER A 28 -8.79 -11.11 -11.75
N ALA A 29 -8.90 -11.24 -13.07
CA ALA A 29 -7.97 -12.04 -13.88
C ALA A 29 -6.55 -11.47 -13.80
N CYS A 30 -6.38 -10.13 -13.88
CA CYS A 30 -5.08 -9.49 -13.73
C CYS A 30 -4.47 -9.71 -12.33
N ILE A 31 -5.29 -9.68 -11.27
CA ILE A 31 -4.86 -10.02 -9.90
C ILE A 31 -4.34 -11.46 -9.83
N LEU A 32 -5.07 -12.41 -10.42
CA LEU A 32 -4.66 -13.82 -10.45
C LEU A 32 -3.36 -14.01 -11.23
N ILE A 33 -3.26 -13.44 -12.43
CA ILE A 33 -2.05 -13.51 -13.26
C ILE A 33 -0.85 -12.91 -12.53
N SER A 34 -1.00 -11.74 -11.92
CA SER A 34 0.04 -11.10 -11.09
C SER A 34 0.52 -12.01 -9.96
N THR A 35 -0.42 -12.67 -9.29
CA THR A 35 -0.12 -13.60 -8.19
C THR A 35 0.58 -14.87 -8.68
N ILE A 36 0.16 -15.42 -9.83
CA ILE A 36 0.79 -16.58 -10.46
C ILE A 36 2.21 -16.24 -10.92
N PHE A 37 2.44 -15.08 -11.54
CA PHE A 37 3.78 -14.64 -11.92
C PHE A 37 4.69 -14.51 -10.71
N ARG A 38 4.18 -13.97 -9.60
CA ARG A 38 4.94 -13.91 -8.34
C ARG A 38 5.27 -15.30 -7.82
N PHE A 39 4.32 -16.22 -7.81
CA PHE A 39 4.58 -17.62 -7.45
C PHE A 39 5.68 -18.23 -8.33
N TRP A 40 5.51 -18.12 -9.65
CA TRP A 40 6.43 -18.68 -10.64
C TRP A 40 7.85 -18.14 -10.50
N ALA A 41 7.99 -16.81 -10.38
CA ALA A 41 9.29 -16.18 -10.19
C ALA A 41 9.98 -16.66 -8.90
N ASN A 42 9.25 -16.75 -7.79
CA ASN A 42 9.84 -17.22 -6.54
C ASN A 42 10.22 -18.71 -6.60
N TYR A 43 9.43 -19.53 -7.28
CA TYR A 43 9.70 -20.96 -7.44
C TYR A 43 10.93 -21.23 -8.33
N VAL A 44 11.04 -20.53 -9.47
CA VAL A 44 12.12 -20.74 -10.45
C VAL A 44 13.46 -20.18 -9.95
N TYR A 45 13.45 -19.01 -9.33
CA TYR A 45 14.67 -18.34 -8.87
C TYR A 45 15.05 -18.66 -7.42
N ASN A 46 14.38 -19.62 -6.77
CA ASN A 46 14.64 -20.01 -5.37
C ASN A 46 14.66 -18.81 -4.41
N LEU A 47 13.66 -17.94 -4.55
CA LEU A 47 13.57 -16.71 -3.77
C LEU A 47 12.82 -16.97 -2.45
N SER A 48 13.20 -16.24 -1.41
CA SER A 48 12.52 -16.24 -0.11
C SER A 48 12.24 -14.82 0.35
N TYR A 49 10.99 -14.55 0.73
CA TYR A 49 10.61 -13.28 1.35
C TYR A 49 10.96 -13.24 2.84
N VAL A 50 11.26 -14.40 3.42
CA VAL A 50 11.63 -14.56 4.82
C VAL A 50 13.13 -14.77 4.89
N VAL A 51 13.80 -13.97 5.70
CA VAL A 51 15.23 -14.09 5.96
C VAL A 51 15.43 -15.28 6.89
N TYR A 52 16.09 -16.33 6.40
CA TYR A 52 16.40 -17.54 7.18
C TYR A 52 17.92 -17.70 7.36
N TYR A 53 18.32 -18.53 8.31
CA TYR A 53 19.74 -18.77 8.58
C TYR A 53 20.47 -19.37 7.36
N GLY A 54 21.53 -18.72 6.92
CA GLY A 54 22.34 -19.16 5.77
C GLY A 54 21.91 -18.61 4.42
N ILE A 55 20.91 -17.71 4.36
CA ILE A 55 20.59 -16.97 3.12
C ILE A 55 21.75 -16.06 2.72
N SER A 56 22.11 -16.03 1.44
CA SER A 56 23.20 -15.17 0.96
C SER A 56 22.73 -13.73 0.74
N VAL A 57 23.66 -12.78 0.83
CA VAL A 57 23.38 -11.37 0.49
C VAL A 57 22.96 -11.22 -0.97
N SER A 58 23.53 -12.01 -1.89
CA SER A 58 23.12 -12.01 -3.30
C SER A 58 21.66 -12.43 -3.47
N GLN A 59 21.21 -13.47 -2.76
CA GLN A 59 19.81 -13.91 -2.79
C GLN A 59 18.86 -12.82 -2.28
N LEU A 60 19.25 -12.06 -1.25
CA LEU A 60 18.46 -10.92 -0.78
C LEU A 60 18.31 -9.83 -1.86
N PHE A 61 19.36 -9.53 -2.61
CA PHE A 61 19.30 -8.61 -3.75
C PHE A 61 18.50 -9.17 -4.93
N ASP A 62 18.57 -10.48 -5.17
CA ASP A 62 17.77 -11.16 -6.19
C ASP A 62 16.28 -11.09 -5.83
N VAL A 63 15.91 -11.33 -4.58
CA VAL A 63 14.53 -11.16 -4.09
C VAL A 63 14.06 -9.72 -4.32
N ALA A 64 14.91 -8.74 -4.01
CA ALA A 64 14.59 -7.33 -4.23
C ALA A 64 14.31 -7.06 -5.72
N THR A 65 15.19 -7.51 -6.60
CA THR A 65 15.18 -7.16 -8.03
C THR A 65 14.18 -7.98 -8.84
N LEU A 66 14.16 -9.31 -8.64
CA LEU A 66 13.37 -10.28 -9.40
C LEU A 66 11.97 -10.49 -8.83
N SER A 67 11.63 -9.88 -7.70
CA SER A 67 10.32 -10.09 -7.09
C SER A 67 9.71 -8.83 -6.46
N TYR A 68 10.41 -8.19 -5.52
CA TYR A 68 9.82 -7.10 -4.74
C TYR A 68 9.61 -5.81 -5.53
N ILE A 69 10.55 -5.47 -6.42
CA ILE A 69 10.58 -4.22 -7.19
C ILE A 69 9.65 -4.26 -8.41
N LEU A 70 9.34 -5.46 -8.91
CA LEU A 70 8.56 -5.65 -10.13
C LEU A 70 7.12 -5.10 -10.01
N PRO A 71 6.72 -4.14 -10.86
CA PRO A 71 5.36 -3.58 -10.88
C PRO A 71 4.30 -4.65 -11.12
N THR A 72 4.61 -5.67 -11.92
CA THR A 72 3.71 -6.80 -12.21
C THR A 72 3.31 -7.53 -10.95
N HIS A 73 4.24 -7.78 -10.01
CA HIS A 73 3.96 -8.48 -8.75
C HIS A 73 3.24 -7.60 -7.71
N ARG A 74 3.43 -6.28 -7.80
CA ARG A 74 2.75 -5.30 -6.94
C ARG A 74 1.33 -5.00 -7.38
N ALA A 75 1.01 -5.21 -8.66
CA ALA A 75 -0.29 -4.93 -9.25
C ALA A 75 -1.45 -5.55 -8.47
N THR A 76 -1.27 -6.75 -7.88
CA THR A 76 -2.26 -7.41 -7.03
C THR A 76 -2.91 -6.46 -6.00
N ASN A 77 -2.11 -5.73 -5.23
CA ASN A 77 -2.63 -4.88 -4.14
C ASN A 77 -3.28 -3.60 -4.67
N TYR A 78 -2.76 -3.05 -5.76
CA TYR A 78 -3.36 -1.88 -6.42
C TYR A 78 -4.74 -2.21 -6.97
N LEU A 79 -4.85 -3.31 -7.71
CA LEU A 79 -6.09 -3.74 -8.33
C LEU A 79 -7.15 -4.16 -7.30
N LEU A 80 -6.75 -4.75 -6.18
CA LEU A 80 -7.63 -4.98 -5.03
C LEU A 80 -8.22 -3.67 -4.50
N GLY A 81 -7.41 -2.62 -4.37
CA GLY A 81 -7.88 -1.28 -4.01
C GLY A 81 -8.85 -0.67 -5.03
N VAL A 82 -8.61 -0.88 -6.33
CA VAL A 82 -9.53 -0.42 -7.40
C VAL A 82 -10.88 -1.12 -7.31
N LEU A 83 -10.89 -2.44 -7.11
CA LEU A 83 -12.12 -3.20 -6.91
C LEU A 83 -12.89 -2.73 -5.67
N LEU A 84 -12.18 -2.45 -4.56
CA LEU A 84 -12.79 -1.89 -3.37
C LEU A 84 -13.44 -0.52 -3.64
N ALA A 85 -12.71 0.39 -4.28
CA ALA A 85 -13.22 1.73 -4.57
C ALA A 85 -14.50 1.66 -5.42
N TYR A 86 -14.54 0.75 -6.41
CA TYR A 86 -15.73 0.48 -7.19
C TYR A 86 -16.87 -0.13 -6.37
N ALA A 87 -16.56 -1.10 -5.50
CA ALA A 87 -17.52 -1.74 -4.62
C ALA A 87 -18.15 -0.73 -3.64
N LEU A 88 -17.36 0.16 -3.03
CA LEU A 88 -17.87 1.21 -2.14
C LEU A 88 -18.83 2.17 -2.86
N LYS A 89 -18.55 2.49 -4.12
CA LYS A 89 -19.41 3.37 -4.94
C LYS A 89 -20.73 2.72 -5.37
N THR A 90 -20.71 1.43 -5.68
CA THR A 90 -21.85 0.74 -6.31
C THR A 90 -22.69 -0.09 -5.34
N ILE A 91 -22.08 -0.58 -4.26
CA ILE A 91 -22.72 -1.45 -3.29
C ILE A 91 -23.25 -0.60 -2.12
N ASN A 92 -24.53 -0.26 -2.22
CA ASN A 92 -25.31 0.21 -1.09
C ASN A 92 -25.89 -0.99 -0.35
N LEU A 93 -25.10 -1.59 0.54
CA LEU A 93 -25.60 -2.57 1.49
C LEU A 93 -26.52 -1.86 2.48
N LYS A 94 -27.83 -1.95 2.23
CA LYS A 94 -28.89 -1.52 3.15
C LYS A 94 -29.22 -2.58 4.21
N SER A 95 -28.62 -3.77 4.10
CA SER A 95 -28.85 -4.87 5.03
C SER A 95 -27.99 -4.68 6.27
N GLU A 96 -28.64 -4.68 7.44
CA GLU A 96 -27.95 -4.70 8.72
C GLU A 96 -27.22 -6.04 8.89
N VAL A 97 -25.92 -5.98 9.17
CA VAL A 97 -25.10 -7.17 9.43
C VAL A 97 -25.45 -7.70 10.83
N THR A 98 -25.86 -8.96 10.92
CA THR A 98 -26.17 -9.58 12.22
C THR A 98 -24.90 -9.78 13.05
N LYS A 99 -25.04 -9.78 14.39
CA LYS A 99 -23.90 -10.00 15.31
C LYS A 99 -23.16 -11.32 15.05
N ARG A 100 -23.88 -12.38 14.64
CA ARG A 100 -23.28 -13.68 14.30
C ARG A 100 -22.42 -13.60 13.03
N GLN A 101 -22.89 -12.93 11.99
CA GLN A 101 -22.11 -12.69 10.77
C GLN A 101 -20.85 -11.88 11.08
N MET A 102 -20.98 -10.86 11.93
CA MET A 102 -19.84 -10.04 12.36
C MET A 102 -18.80 -10.85 13.14
N LEU A 103 -19.24 -11.70 14.08
CA LEU A 103 -18.35 -12.57 14.84
C LEU A 103 -17.61 -13.55 13.92
N LEU A 104 -18.32 -14.25 13.04
CA LEU A 104 -17.72 -15.18 12.08
C LEU A 104 -16.69 -14.48 11.18
N PHE A 105 -17.05 -13.29 10.71
CA PHE A 105 -16.17 -12.46 9.91
C PHE A 105 -14.89 -12.08 10.67
N TRP A 106 -14.99 -11.58 11.90
CA TRP A 106 -13.81 -11.23 12.71
C TRP A 106 -12.96 -12.45 13.07
N SER A 107 -13.56 -13.61 13.30
CA SER A 107 -12.82 -14.86 13.56
C SER A 107 -12.01 -15.29 12.34
N ILE A 108 -12.62 -15.30 11.15
CA ILE A 108 -11.91 -15.64 9.90
C ILE A 108 -10.83 -14.60 9.62
N PHE A 109 -11.19 -13.32 9.73
CA PHE A 109 -10.29 -12.21 9.44
C PHE A 109 -9.09 -12.15 10.39
N GLY A 110 -9.32 -12.31 11.69
CA GLY A 110 -8.27 -12.42 12.70
C GLY A 110 -7.37 -13.62 12.44
N SER A 111 -7.93 -14.76 12.04
CA SER A 111 -7.15 -15.95 11.67
C SER A 111 -6.24 -15.69 10.48
N VAL A 112 -6.73 -15.00 9.43
CA VAL A 112 -5.90 -14.62 8.26
C VAL A 112 -4.77 -13.67 8.65
N ILE A 113 -5.01 -12.74 9.56
CA ILE A 113 -3.96 -11.84 10.08
C ILE A 113 -2.90 -12.64 10.84
N LEU A 114 -3.32 -13.50 11.76
CA LEU A 114 -2.41 -14.33 12.55
C LEU A 114 -1.60 -15.27 11.67
N LEU A 115 -2.22 -15.89 10.66
CA LEU A 115 -1.52 -16.74 9.70
C LEU A 115 -0.48 -15.96 8.88
N ASN A 116 -0.75 -14.72 8.49
CA ASN A 116 0.26 -13.91 7.79
C ASN A 116 1.46 -13.57 8.68
N TRP A 117 1.21 -13.26 9.95
CA TRP A 117 2.24 -12.79 10.87
C TRP A 117 3.08 -13.93 11.43
N PHE A 118 2.42 -15.01 11.86
CA PHE A 118 3.06 -16.15 12.53
C PHE A 118 3.28 -17.35 11.61
N GLY A 119 2.63 -17.41 10.45
CA GLY A 119 2.80 -18.48 9.47
C GLY A 119 4.26 -18.77 9.12
N PRO A 120 5.09 -17.79 8.75
CA PRO A 120 6.48 -18.04 8.39
C PRO A 120 7.43 -18.19 9.59
N TYR A 121 6.94 -18.19 10.83
CA TYR A 121 7.80 -18.12 12.02
C TYR A 121 8.85 -19.26 12.06
N TYR A 122 8.46 -20.47 11.67
CA TYR A 122 9.37 -21.63 11.66
C TYR A 122 10.50 -21.53 10.63
N MET A 123 10.32 -20.72 9.57
CA MET A 123 11.37 -20.45 8.59
C MET A 123 12.56 -19.70 9.21
N SER A 124 12.37 -19.09 10.39
CA SER A 124 13.40 -18.36 11.12
C SER A 124 14.23 -19.25 12.06
N TYR A 125 13.93 -20.55 12.18
CA TYR A 125 14.73 -21.45 13.02
C TYR A 125 16.06 -21.81 12.36
N MET A 126 17.11 -22.01 13.17
CA MET A 126 18.43 -22.42 12.67
C MET A 126 18.42 -23.80 12.00
N SER A 127 17.47 -24.67 12.38
CA SER A 127 17.25 -25.98 11.78
C SER A 127 16.42 -25.94 10.50
N PHE A 128 15.95 -24.77 10.07
CA PHE A 128 15.12 -24.63 8.87
C PHE A 128 15.89 -25.05 7.62
N LYS A 129 15.23 -25.83 6.77
CA LYS A 129 15.73 -26.20 5.44
C LYS A 129 14.83 -25.54 4.41
N TYR A 130 15.43 -24.78 3.52
CA TYR A 130 14.69 -24.07 2.48
C TYR A 130 13.88 -25.03 1.61
N ASN A 131 12.62 -24.68 1.38
CA ASN A 131 11.70 -25.38 0.50
C ASN A 131 11.11 -24.39 -0.51
N ASN A 132 11.43 -24.59 -1.79
CA ASN A 132 11.03 -23.72 -2.89
C ASN A 132 9.50 -23.55 -2.97
N LEU A 133 8.76 -24.65 -2.78
CA LEU A 133 7.30 -24.63 -2.91
C LEU A 133 6.67 -23.79 -1.80
N GLU A 134 7.12 -24.00 -0.57
CA GLU A 134 6.65 -23.29 0.62
C GLU A 134 6.97 -21.79 0.53
N ALA A 135 8.19 -21.44 0.14
CA ALA A 135 8.61 -20.06 -0.06
C ALA A 135 7.82 -19.38 -1.19
N ALA A 136 7.60 -20.07 -2.32
CA ALA A 136 6.81 -19.55 -3.44
C ALA A 136 5.34 -19.36 -3.06
N LEU A 137 4.74 -20.29 -2.31
CA LEU A 137 3.38 -20.16 -1.79
C LEU A 137 3.27 -18.97 -0.85
N TYR A 138 4.21 -18.81 0.09
CA TYR A 138 4.21 -17.66 1.00
C TYR A 138 4.37 -16.34 0.23
N ALA A 139 5.31 -16.29 -0.72
CA ALA A 139 5.51 -15.11 -1.55
C ALA A 139 4.26 -14.78 -2.40
N ALA A 140 3.51 -15.77 -2.85
CA ALA A 140 2.28 -15.59 -3.63
C ALA A 140 1.06 -15.22 -2.77
N PHE A 141 0.81 -15.88 -1.64
CA PHE A 141 -0.38 -15.64 -0.84
C PHE A 141 -0.21 -14.55 0.22
N GLY A 142 1.01 -14.33 0.72
CA GLY A 142 1.28 -13.33 1.75
C GLY A 142 0.82 -11.93 1.35
N PRO A 143 1.38 -11.33 0.27
CA PRO A 143 0.95 -9.99 -0.12
C PRO A 143 -0.50 -9.94 -0.61
N LEU A 144 -1.05 -11.02 -1.19
CA LEU A 144 -2.45 -11.09 -1.61
C LEU A 144 -3.39 -11.00 -0.41
N THR A 145 -3.17 -11.83 0.61
CA THR A 145 -3.99 -11.85 1.82
C THR A 145 -3.77 -10.58 2.63
N TRP A 146 -2.56 -10.01 2.67
CA TRP A 146 -2.30 -8.71 3.29
C TRP A 146 -3.00 -7.55 2.55
N GLY A 147 -3.04 -7.59 1.22
CA GLY A 147 -3.83 -6.67 0.40
C GLY A 147 -5.33 -6.77 0.70
N LEU A 148 -5.86 -7.99 0.83
CA LEU A 148 -7.24 -8.22 1.23
C LEU A 148 -7.53 -7.70 2.64
N VAL A 149 -6.60 -7.89 3.58
CA VAL A 149 -6.68 -7.32 4.93
C VAL A 149 -6.84 -5.81 4.88
N GLY A 150 -5.99 -5.11 4.11
CA GLY A 150 -6.09 -3.67 3.90
C GLY A 150 -7.42 -3.23 3.29
N VAL A 151 -7.87 -3.93 2.23
CA VAL A 151 -9.14 -3.64 1.55
C VAL A 151 -10.33 -3.77 2.50
N VAL A 152 -10.34 -4.84 3.28
CA VAL A 152 -11.39 -5.12 4.25
C VAL A 152 -11.40 -4.08 5.37
N PHE A 153 -10.23 -3.67 5.87
CA PHE A 153 -10.14 -2.62 6.89
C PHE A 153 -10.74 -1.29 6.42
N VAL A 154 -10.40 -0.87 5.19
CA VAL A 154 -10.97 0.35 4.61
C VAL A 154 -12.49 0.20 4.46
N TYR A 155 -12.96 -0.95 3.97
CA TYR A 155 -14.38 -1.23 3.83
C TYR A 155 -15.15 -1.14 5.15
N LEU A 156 -14.64 -1.77 6.22
CA LEU A 156 -15.26 -1.73 7.56
C LEU A 156 -15.29 -0.33 8.14
N THR A 157 -14.23 0.45 7.89
CA THR A 157 -14.11 1.83 8.34
C THR A 157 -15.13 2.71 7.62
N GLU A 158 -15.31 2.57 6.31
CA GLU A 158 -16.30 3.34 5.55
C GLU A 158 -17.74 2.98 5.91
N LYS A 159 -18.02 1.70 6.18
CA LYS A 159 -19.38 1.21 6.50
C LYS A 159 -19.74 1.26 8.00
N ASN A 160 -18.91 1.85 8.85
CA ASN A 160 -19.11 1.90 10.32
C ASN A 160 -19.21 0.51 11.00
N TYR A 161 -18.67 -0.54 10.39
CA TYR A 161 -18.69 -1.90 10.95
C TYR A 161 -17.44 -2.26 11.77
N GLY A 162 -16.41 -1.40 11.76
CA GLY A 162 -15.15 -1.66 12.44
C GLY A 162 -15.13 -1.38 13.95
N GLY A 163 -16.22 -0.85 14.54
CA GLY A 163 -16.26 -0.50 15.96
C GLY A 163 -15.09 0.39 16.39
N TRP A 164 -14.48 0.08 17.54
CA TRP A 164 -13.34 0.82 18.07
C TRP A 164 -12.11 0.85 17.14
N PHE A 165 -11.91 -0.20 16.32
CA PHE A 165 -10.82 -0.22 15.34
C PHE A 165 -11.04 0.85 14.26
N ALA A 166 -12.27 1.03 13.78
CA ALA A 166 -12.57 2.07 12.80
C ALA A 166 -12.32 3.48 13.35
N ASP A 167 -12.56 3.69 14.65
CA ASP A 167 -12.32 4.98 15.30
C ASP A 167 -10.83 5.35 15.33
N ILE A 168 -9.94 4.37 15.51
CA ILE A 168 -8.49 4.57 15.40
C ILE A 168 -8.13 5.06 14.00
N PHE A 169 -8.61 4.41 12.94
CA PHE A 169 -8.28 4.81 11.56
C PHE A 169 -8.89 6.16 11.15
N ARG A 170 -10.00 6.57 11.77
CA ARG A 170 -10.64 7.87 11.56
C ARG A 170 -9.96 9.02 12.31
N TRP A 171 -8.91 8.75 13.07
CA TRP A 171 -8.25 9.76 13.88
C TRP A 171 -7.63 10.88 13.04
N LYS A 172 -8.08 12.11 13.28
CA LYS A 172 -7.69 13.32 12.51
C LYS A 172 -6.18 13.60 12.46
N HIS A 173 -5.40 13.02 13.37
CA HIS A 173 -3.95 13.24 13.47
C HIS A 173 -3.15 12.35 12.51
N TRP A 174 -3.74 11.30 11.94
CA TRP A 174 -3.08 10.48 10.91
C TRP A 174 -2.56 11.30 9.74
N LYS A 175 -3.21 12.43 9.43
CA LYS A 175 -2.77 13.38 8.39
C LYS A 175 -1.32 13.83 8.55
N TYR A 176 -0.80 13.93 9.77
CA TYR A 176 0.59 14.34 10.02
C TYR A 176 1.56 13.19 9.72
N PHE A 177 1.24 11.99 10.18
CA PHE A 177 2.01 10.78 9.88
C PHE A 177 2.06 10.48 8.39
N THR A 178 0.94 10.66 7.67
CA THR A 178 0.90 10.47 6.21
C THR A 178 1.83 11.42 5.47
N LYS A 179 2.03 12.65 5.97
CA LYS A 179 2.98 13.60 5.36
C LYS A 179 4.43 13.17 5.54
N ILE A 180 4.77 12.59 6.69
CA ILE A 180 6.15 12.16 6.99
C ILE A 180 6.45 10.78 6.38
N ALA A 181 5.43 9.97 6.08
CA ALA A 181 5.57 8.60 5.62
C ALA A 181 6.48 8.45 4.38
N TYR A 182 6.42 9.41 3.43
CA TYR A 182 7.29 9.36 2.25
C TYR A 182 8.75 9.61 2.60
N SER A 183 9.05 10.66 3.38
CA SER A 183 10.41 10.91 3.90
C SER A 183 10.94 9.72 4.70
N LEU A 184 10.10 9.10 5.53
CA LEU A 184 10.45 7.91 6.30
C LEU A 184 10.86 6.75 5.40
N TYR A 185 10.10 6.49 4.34
CA TYR A 185 10.44 5.46 3.35
C TYR A 185 11.79 5.71 2.67
N LEU A 186 12.15 6.98 2.39
CA LEU A 186 13.42 7.34 1.77
C LEU A 186 14.61 7.21 2.73
N VAL A 187 14.42 7.56 4.01
CA VAL A 187 15.50 7.62 5.01
C VAL A 187 15.78 6.27 5.65
N GLN A 188 14.77 5.42 5.84
CA GLN A 188 14.90 4.18 6.61
C GLN A 188 16.01 3.25 6.07
N PHE A 189 16.07 3.03 4.75
CA PHE A 189 17.00 2.09 4.15
C PHE A 189 18.45 2.58 4.23
N PRO A 190 18.78 3.84 3.87
CA PRO A 190 20.12 4.37 4.07
C PRO A 190 20.62 4.28 5.50
N VAL A 191 19.79 4.64 6.49
CA VAL A 191 20.17 4.58 7.92
C VAL A 191 20.39 3.13 8.36
N TYR A 192 19.49 2.22 7.98
CA TYR A 192 19.63 0.79 8.27
C TYR A 192 20.92 0.21 7.69
N PHE A 193 21.18 0.42 6.39
CA PHE A 193 22.39 -0.08 5.75
C PHE A 193 23.67 0.55 6.31
N TYR A 194 23.64 1.82 6.69
CA TYR A 194 24.77 2.48 7.36
C TYR A 194 25.07 1.83 8.72
N ASN A 195 24.04 1.57 9.52
CA ASN A 195 24.21 0.94 10.84
C ASN A 195 24.70 -0.50 10.70
N VAL A 196 24.11 -1.29 9.79
CA VAL A 196 24.55 -2.67 9.51
C VAL A 196 25.99 -2.68 9.00
N GLY A 197 26.37 -1.80 8.06
CA GLY A 197 27.72 -1.72 7.51
C GLY A 197 28.80 -1.29 8.52
N LYS A 198 28.41 -0.63 9.62
CA LYS A 198 29.33 -0.28 10.72
C LYS A 198 29.54 -1.40 11.74
N ARG A 199 28.62 -2.38 11.83
CA ARG A 199 28.77 -3.50 12.76
C ARG A 199 29.85 -4.44 12.24
N ARG A 200 30.94 -4.58 13.00
CA ARG A 200 32.08 -5.44 12.66
C ARG A 200 32.19 -6.70 13.53
N ASN A 201 31.40 -6.79 14.60
CA ASN A 201 31.42 -7.88 15.56
C ASN A 201 30.03 -8.54 15.63
N ALA A 202 30.02 -9.84 15.94
CA ALA A 202 28.79 -10.56 16.26
C ALA A 202 28.36 -10.20 17.69
N ASP A 203 27.18 -9.60 17.82
CA ASP A 203 26.56 -9.32 19.11
C ASP A 203 25.81 -10.57 19.61
N GLU A 204 25.83 -10.83 20.92
CA GLU A 204 24.92 -11.81 21.51
C GLU A 204 23.47 -11.34 21.36
N TYR A 205 22.56 -12.28 21.09
CA TYR A 205 21.15 -11.97 20.93
C TYR A 205 20.56 -11.42 22.24
N ASN A 206 20.09 -10.17 22.20
CA ASN A 206 19.30 -9.53 23.25
C ASN A 206 17.97 -9.06 22.62
N PRO A 207 16.81 -9.28 23.25
CA PRO A 207 15.52 -8.80 22.75
C PRO A 207 15.49 -7.29 22.42
N SER A 208 16.32 -6.49 23.11
CA SER A 208 16.47 -5.05 22.87
C SER A 208 17.05 -4.71 21.49
N ILE A 209 17.70 -5.67 20.82
CA ILE A 209 18.24 -5.52 19.45
C ILE A 209 17.10 -5.38 18.43
N ILE A 210 15.94 -5.99 18.70
CA ILE A 210 14.77 -5.91 17.81
C ILE A 210 14.23 -4.47 17.73
N PHE A 211 14.32 -3.70 18.83
CA PHE A 211 13.91 -2.31 18.89
C PHE A 211 15.08 -1.42 19.28
N TYR A 212 16.04 -1.27 18.37
CA TYR A 212 17.18 -0.39 18.58
C TYR A 212 16.74 1.09 18.52
N ILE A 213 16.37 1.62 19.70
CA ILE A 213 15.83 2.98 19.88
C ILE A 213 16.66 4.07 19.18
N PRO A 214 18.01 4.08 19.24
CA PRO A 214 18.79 5.11 18.57
C PRO A 214 18.59 5.16 17.05
N GLU A 215 18.42 4.01 16.41
CA GLU A 215 18.16 3.94 14.97
C GLU A 215 16.77 4.44 14.63
N VAL A 216 15.75 4.02 15.38
CA VAL A 216 14.37 4.50 15.19
C VAL A 216 14.31 6.02 15.36
N LEU A 217 14.95 6.57 16.40
CA LEU A 217 15.01 8.01 16.62
C LEU A 217 15.74 8.74 15.48
N THR A 218 16.85 8.19 14.99
CA THR A 218 17.60 8.77 13.87
C THR A 218 16.75 8.82 12.61
N ILE A 219 16.05 7.72 12.28
CA ILE A 219 15.13 7.66 11.14
C ILE A 219 14.04 8.70 11.31
N LEU A 220 13.39 8.78 12.47
CA LEU A 220 12.30 9.73 12.72
C LEU A 220 12.76 11.19 12.59
N ILE A 221 13.90 11.56 13.19
CA ILE A 221 14.44 12.92 13.14
C ILE A 221 14.77 13.29 11.69
N LEU A 222 15.53 12.46 10.99
CA LEU A 222 15.90 12.71 9.59
C LEU A 222 14.68 12.78 8.67
N SER A 223 13.67 11.93 8.91
CA SER A 223 12.41 11.96 8.16
C SER A 223 11.67 13.27 8.37
N CYS A 224 11.55 13.74 9.61
CA CYS A 224 10.94 15.03 9.93
C CYS A 224 11.70 16.19 9.28
N LEU A 225 13.02 16.19 9.34
CA LEU A 225 13.85 17.22 8.70
C LEU A 225 13.64 17.23 7.18
N LEU A 226 13.66 16.06 6.53
CA LEU A 226 13.43 15.95 5.10
C LEU A 226 12.02 16.44 4.71
N THR A 227 11.00 16.10 5.49
CA THR A 227 9.63 16.56 5.24
C THR A 227 9.52 18.09 5.38
N LEU A 228 10.12 18.67 6.42
CA LEU A 228 10.01 20.10 6.72
C LEU A 228 10.84 20.98 5.77
N PHE A 229 12.06 20.57 5.44
CA PHE A 229 12.99 21.38 4.65
C PHE A 229 12.90 21.12 3.15
N VAL A 230 12.43 19.94 2.72
CA VAL A 230 12.34 19.58 1.31
C VAL A 230 10.90 19.39 0.90
N GLU A 231 10.17 18.44 1.47
CA GLU A 231 8.85 18.11 0.92
C GLU A 231 7.83 19.24 1.05
N MET A 232 7.70 19.87 2.22
CA MET A 232 6.72 20.93 2.43
C MET A 232 6.98 22.18 1.56
N PRO A 233 8.23 22.70 1.45
CA PRO A 233 8.52 23.82 0.55
C PRO A 233 8.21 23.50 -0.90
N PHE A 234 8.58 22.32 -1.39
CA PHE A 234 8.31 21.92 -2.78
C PHE A 234 6.81 21.71 -3.04
N GLN A 235 6.07 21.14 -2.08
CA GLN A 235 4.61 21.02 -2.16
C GLN A 235 3.95 22.41 -2.20
N ASN A 236 4.43 23.37 -1.41
CA ASN A 236 3.93 24.73 -1.42
C ASN A 236 4.27 25.47 -2.72
N LEU A 237 5.49 25.31 -3.24
CA LEU A 237 5.90 25.87 -4.53
C LEU A 237 5.05 25.32 -5.67
N HIS A 238 4.82 24.01 -5.71
CA HIS A 238 3.93 23.38 -6.69
C HIS A 238 2.51 23.93 -6.61
N LYS A 239 1.96 24.13 -5.40
CA LYS A 239 0.64 24.77 -5.24
C LYS A 239 0.64 26.18 -5.79
N VAL A 240 1.64 27.01 -5.48
CA VAL A 240 1.71 28.40 -5.96
C VAL A 240 1.83 28.46 -7.48
N LEU A 241 2.62 27.57 -8.10
CA LEU A 241 2.83 27.55 -9.54
C LEU A 241 1.59 27.03 -10.29
N PHE A 242 0.99 25.91 -9.85
CA PHE A 242 -0.05 25.21 -10.61
C PHE A 242 -1.49 25.48 -10.14
N GLN A 243 -1.71 26.05 -8.95
CA GLN A 243 -3.06 26.46 -8.51
C GLN A 243 -3.41 27.90 -8.89
N LYS A 244 -2.42 28.75 -9.20
CA LYS A 244 -2.67 30.09 -9.79
C LYS A 244 -3.42 29.97 -11.12
N ASP A 245 -3.10 28.96 -11.92
CA ASP A 245 -3.74 28.74 -13.21
C ASP A 245 -5.21 28.29 -13.08
N LYS A 246 -5.56 27.49 -12.07
CA LYS A 246 -6.96 27.10 -11.83
C LYS A 246 -7.83 28.28 -11.45
N ILE A 247 -7.36 29.17 -10.57
CA ILE A 247 -8.09 30.38 -10.17
C ILE A 247 -8.26 31.33 -11.37
N HIS A 248 -7.22 31.49 -12.20
CA HIS A 248 -7.30 32.32 -13.40
C HIS A 248 -8.24 31.74 -14.46
N ILE A 249 -8.26 30.42 -14.65
CA ILE A 249 -9.14 29.73 -15.62
C ILE A 249 -10.60 29.76 -15.13
N GLU A 250 -10.88 29.51 -13.85
CA GLU A 250 -12.22 29.59 -13.27
C GLU A 250 -12.74 31.03 -13.29
N ALA A 251 -11.92 32.03 -12.96
CA ALA A 251 -12.29 33.44 -13.05
C ALA A 251 -12.59 33.88 -14.50
N LYS A 252 -11.81 33.39 -15.47
CA LYS A 252 -12.03 33.68 -16.90
C LYS A 252 -13.28 32.99 -17.44
N GLY A 253 -13.57 31.77 -16.99
CA GLY A 253 -14.81 31.04 -17.30
C GLY A 253 -16.05 31.75 -16.74
N MET A 254 -15.99 32.17 -15.48
CA MET A 254 -17.08 32.86 -14.80
C MET A 254 -17.37 34.24 -15.40
N ASN A 255 -16.34 35.01 -15.77
CA ASN A 255 -16.53 36.28 -16.50
C ASN A 255 -17.17 36.08 -17.89
N LYS A 256 -16.83 35.00 -18.59
CA LYS A 256 -17.43 34.69 -19.91
C LYS A 256 -18.91 34.30 -19.78
N THR A 257 -19.27 33.59 -18.71
CA THR A 257 -20.67 33.26 -18.40
C THR A 257 -21.48 34.50 -18.05
N ILE A 258 -20.90 35.44 -17.30
CA ILE A 258 -21.54 36.71 -16.95
C ILE A 258 -21.74 37.56 -18.21
N GLN A 259 -20.72 37.73 -19.06
CA GLN A 259 -20.84 38.45 -20.33
C GLN A 259 -21.93 37.88 -21.25
N ASN A 260 -21.96 36.56 -21.44
CA ASN A 260 -22.98 35.90 -22.25
C ASN A 260 -24.40 36.09 -21.69
N LYS A 261 -24.55 36.19 -20.36
CA LYS A 261 -25.85 36.45 -19.73
C LYS A 261 -26.27 37.91 -19.90
N THR A 262 -25.34 38.85 -19.81
CA THR A 262 -25.59 40.28 -20.03
C THR A 262 -25.93 40.60 -21.48
N GLU A 263 -25.29 39.93 -22.45
CA GLU A 263 -25.62 40.10 -23.88
C GLU A 263 -27.02 39.56 -24.21
N ARG A 264 -27.40 38.41 -23.66
CA ARG A 264 -28.76 37.86 -23.82
C ARG A 264 -29.85 38.75 -23.24
N LEU A 265 -29.57 39.47 -22.16
CA LEU A 265 -30.50 40.42 -21.54
C LEU A 265 -30.62 41.75 -22.28
N LYS A 266 -29.70 42.05 -23.22
CA LYS A 266 -29.75 43.24 -24.07
C LYS A 266 -30.41 43.00 -25.43
N GLN A 267 -30.67 41.74 -25.78
CA GLN A 267 -31.22 41.33 -27.08
C GLN A 267 -32.67 40.82 -27.00
N GLY A 268 -33.29 40.81 -25.82
CA GLY A 268 -34.72 40.53 -25.61
C GLY A 268 -35.40 41.71 -24.96
#